data_AF-A0A2P0B4Q1-F1
#
_entry.id   AF-A0A2P0B4Q1-F1
#
_cell.length_a   1.000
_cell.length_b   1.000
_cell.length_c   1.000
_cell.angle_alpha   90.00
_cell.angle_beta   90.00
_cell.angle_gamma   90.00
#
_symmetry.space_group_name_H-M   'P 1'
#
loop_
_entity.id
_entity.type
_entity.pdbx_description
1 polymer ?
#
loop_
_entity_poly.entity_id
_entity_poly.type
_entity_poly.pdbx_seq_one_letter_code
_entity_poly.pdbx_strand_id
1 'polypeptide(L)'
;MIRRPKALIAALLAAGILAVGALWAFTSASTGIDAATRDRLFKELVDSRSDEPKLGLPRDWHACVGGVARLADKNASRIECDTWTAQGVTSTLVALREGDAFVPVVESRLEVASEDGRYVIDVVGGPGGEPFLVRRGTTDEFFDRLKDAGLTPNIWGDMRVSPYRHLMGRGFTIASVGYWGTNIRTLGAADEIEMAFADVAAAVDFYRDQAGAEPALVTTSLGNHIALGALGRERLERMNVLAVVPVMDGLQHHLQRNRRENVEKREEAEAKGEPFGEWTTFNIYSKTDSGIAFDHSQVLPLHDYVPRYVGGRDLAFREVRPRGACSRIVLGNKDPRTRDYLAARPGRTKRLIVLNADHDLAKDDPQSVRSIFRDLAQCLVRQEA
;
A
#
# COMPACT_ATOMS: atom_id res chain seq x y z
N MET A 1 -1.78 -41.55 7.18
CA MET A 1 -2.98 -40.68 7.23
C MET A 1 -3.07 -40.03 8.61
N ILE A 2 -2.48 -38.85 8.79
CA ILE A 2 -2.59 -38.10 10.05
C ILE A 2 -3.85 -37.23 9.93
N ARG A 3 -4.94 -37.63 10.58
CA ARG A 3 -6.12 -36.78 10.78
C ARG A 3 -5.70 -35.61 11.67
N ARG A 4 -5.39 -34.44 11.12
CA ARG A 4 -5.28 -33.20 11.92
C ARG A 4 -6.66 -32.95 12.55
N PRO A 5 -6.75 -32.75 13.88
CA PRO A 5 -8.04 -32.68 14.55
C PRO A 5 -8.67 -31.31 14.26
N LYS A 6 -9.82 -31.32 13.59
CA LYS A 6 -10.65 -30.13 13.30
C LYS A 6 -10.91 -29.25 14.53
N ALA A 7 -10.83 -29.84 15.73
CA ALA A 7 -10.94 -29.15 17.01
C ALA A 7 -9.78 -28.17 17.32
N LEU A 8 -8.55 -28.45 16.89
CA LEU A 8 -7.41 -27.56 17.11
C LEU A 8 -7.48 -26.32 16.22
N ILE A 9 -7.94 -26.50 14.97
CA ILE A 9 -8.19 -25.41 14.01
C ILE A 9 -9.35 -24.55 14.51
N ALA A 10 -10.44 -25.15 14.97
CA ALA A 10 -11.58 -24.42 15.54
C ALA A 10 -11.21 -23.65 16.83
N ALA A 11 -10.35 -24.21 17.68
CA ALA A 11 -9.86 -23.54 18.88
C ALA A 11 -8.91 -22.37 18.57
N LEU A 12 -8.05 -22.52 17.55
CA LEU A 12 -7.18 -21.44 17.06
C LEU A 12 -8.00 -20.32 16.39
N LEU A 13 -9.04 -20.67 15.62
CA LEU A 13 -9.99 -19.71 15.04
C LEU A 13 -10.76 -18.94 16.11
N ALA A 14 -11.28 -19.63 17.15
CA ALA A 14 -11.98 -18.98 18.24
C ALA A 14 -11.06 -18.05 19.06
N ALA A 15 -9.82 -18.47 19.33
CA ALA A 15 -8.83 -17.65 20.01
C ALA A 15 -8.39 -16.44 19.16
N GLY A 16 -8.27 -16.60 17.84
CA GLY A 16 -7.98 -15.52 16.89
C GLY A 16 -9.10 -14.48 16.83
N ILE A 17 -10.36 -14.92 16.75
CA ILE A 17 -11.54 -14.02 16.74
C ILE A 17 -11.65 -13.27 18.08
N LEU A 18 -11.40 -13.94 19.22
CA LEU A 18 -11.41 -13.29 20.54
C LEU A 18 -10.26 -12.29 20.71
N ALA A 19 -9.07 -12.58 20.19
CA ALA A 19 -7.93 -11.67 20.21
C ALA A 19 -8.16 -10.43 19.32
N VAL A 20 -8.76 -10.62 18.14
CA VAL A 20 -9.19 -9.52 17.25
C VAL A 20 -10.28 -8.68 17.92
N GLY A 21 -11.22 -9.30 18.64
CA GLY A 21 -12.24 -8.64 19.46
C GLY A 21 -11.67 -7.76 20.57
N ALA A 22 -10.72 -8.30 21.34
CA ALA A 22 -10.09 -7.57 22.43
C ALA A 22 -9.23 -6.39 21.93
N LEU A 23 -8.44 -6.59 20.87
CA LEU A 23 -7.60 -5.55 20.29
C LEU A 23 -8.44 -4.41 19.67
N TRP A 24 -9.54 -4.77 19.04
CA TRP A 24 -10.44 -3.80 18.42
C TRP A 24 -11.26 -3.04 19.46
N ALA A 25 -11.72 -3.68 20.53
CA ALA A 25 -12.34 -2.99 21.67
C ALA A 25 -11.37 -2.00 22.35
N PHE A 26 -10.08 -2.38 22.46
CA PHE A 26 -9.03 -1.52 23.02
C PHE A 26 -8.69 -0.32 22.13
N THR A 27 -8.64 -0.50 20.80
CA THR A 27 -8.29 0.58 19.86
C THR A 27 -9.46 1.48 19.48
N SER A 28 -10.71 1.02 19.60
CA SER A 28 -11.92 1.78 19.23
C SER A 28 -12.63 2.48 20.39
N ALA A 29 -12.34 2.12 21.65
CA ALA A 29 -12.89 2.83 22.80
C ALA A 29 -12.37 4.28 22.92
N SER A 30 -11.25 4.60 22.29
CA SER A 30 -10.58 5.91 22.32
C SER A 30 -10.99 6.85 21.17
N THR A 31 -11.84 6.41 20.23
CA THR A 31 -12.08 7.14 18.96
C THR A 31 -13.42 7.89 18.89
N GLY A 32 -14.24 7.88 19.95
CA GLY A 32 -15.53 8.59 19.97
C GLY A 32 -16.61 8.03 19.03
N ILE A 33 -16.36 6.88 18.39
CA ILE A 33 -17.28 6.22 17.46
C ILE A 33 -18.43 5.55 18.24
N ASP A 34 -19.67 5.76 17.79
CA ASP A 34 -20.85 5.14 18.38
C ASP A 34 -20.79 3.59 18.30
N ALA A 35 -21.47 2.92 19.22
CA ALA A 35 -21.39 1.47 19.37
C ALA A 35 -21.83 0.71 18.10
N ALA A 36 -22.79 1.21 17.32
CA ALA A 36 -23.28 0.53 16.13
C ALA A 36 -22.29 0.64 14.96
N THR A 37 -21.70 1.82 14.75
CA THR A 37 -20.61 2.00 13.77
C THR A 37 -19.39 1.17 14.15
N ARG A 38 -19.09 1.10 15.45
CA ARG A 38 -18.10 0.18 15.99
C ARG A 38 -18.47 -1.25 15.58
N ASP A 39 -19.55 -1.82 16.07
CA ASP A 39 -19.86 -3.25 15.89
C ASP A 39 -19.88 -3.65 14.41
N ARG A 40 -20.31 -2.74 13.53
CA ARG A 40 -20.21 -2.92 12.08
C ARG A 40 -18.76 -3.02 11.60
N LEU A 41 -17.88 -2.09 11.98
CA LEU A 41 -16.45 -2.12 11.63
C LEU A 41 -15.78 -3.39 12.14
N PHE A 42 -16.12 -3.85 13.35
CA PHE A 42 -15.62 -5.12 13.89
C PHE A 42 -16.08 -6.31 13.07
N LYS A 43 -17.36 -6.35 12.71
CA LYS A 43 -17.90 -7.43 11.89
C LYS A 43 -17.27 -7.45 10.50
N GLU A 44 -17.11 -6.29 9.87
CA GLU A 44 -16.40 -6.14 8.59
C GLU A 44 -14.93 -6.60 8.71
N LEU A 45 -14.28 -6.31 9.84
CA LEU A 45 -12.95 -6.80 10.17
C LEU A 45 -12.91 -8.33 10.22
N VAL A 46 -13.84 -8.96 10.94
CA VAL A 46 -13.90 -10.43 11.07
C VAL A 46 -14.25 -11.08 9.73
N ASP A 47 -15.23 -10.54 9.00
CA ASP A 47 -15.68 -11.08 7.72
C ASP A 47 -14.63 -10.94 6.60
N SER A 48 -13.78 -9.90 6.63
CA SER A 48 -12.66 -9.75 5.68
C SER A 48 -11.43 -10.62 6.01
N ARG A 49 -11.44 -11.31 7.15
CA ARG A 49 -10.27 -11.99 7.75
C ARG A 49 -10.54 -13.45 8.10
N SER A 50 -11.35 -14.12 7.29
CA SER A 50 -11.72 -15.54 7.46
C SER A 50 -11.20 -16.42 6.32
N ASP A 51 -11.18 -17.73 6.52
CA ASP A 51 -10.78 -18.78 5.54
C ASP A 51 -11.45 -18.63 4.17
N GLU A 52 -12.65 -18.05 4.16
CA GLU A 52 -13.34 -17.59 2.97
C GLU A 52 -13.62 -16.09 3.17
N PRO A 53 -12.67 -15.19 2.86
CA PRO A 53 -12.88 -13.77 3.10
C PRO A 53 -14.15 -13.34 2.38
N LYS A 54 -15.06 -12.68 3.11
CA LYS A 54 -16.42 -12.37 2.64
C LYS A 54 -16.57 -10.95 2.11
N LEU A 55 -15.58 -10.09 2.37
CA LEU A 55 -15.59 -8.67 2.03
C LEU A 55 -14.19 -8.15 1.67
N GLY A 56 -14.14 -7.03 0.94
CA GLY A 56 -12.93 -6.28 0.59
C GLY A 56 -12.01 -6.97 -0.43
N LEU A 57 -10.82 -6.40 -0.65
CA LEU A 57 -9.79 -7.00 -1.52
C LEU A 57 -9.42 -8.44 -1.22
N PRO A 58 -9.35 -8.92 0.04
CA PRO A 58 -9.00 -10.30 0.29
C PRO A 58 -10.01 -11.25 -0.38
N ARG A 59 -11.31 -10.92 -0.27
CA ARG A 59 -12.40 -11.65 -0.94
C ARG A 59 -12.28 -11.54 -2.45
N ASP A 60 -12.16 -10.32 -2.97
CA ASP A 60 -12.20 -10.08 -4.41
C ASP A 60 -10.99 -10.72 -5.09
N TRP A 61 -9.82 -10.70 -4.45
CA TRP A 61 -8.62 -11.42 -4.90
C TRP A 61 -8.77 -12.94 -4.81
N HIS A 62 -9.26 -13.46 -3.69
CA HIS A 62 -9.50 -14.89 -3.52
C HIS A 62 -10.48 -15.44 -4.57
N ALA A 63 -11.58 -14.73 -4.80
CA ALA A 63 -12.56 -15.05 -5.84
C ALA A 63 -11.91 -14.99 -7.24
N CYS A 64 -11.06 -13.98 -7.49
CA CYS A 64 -10.35 -13.86 -8.75
C CYS A 64 -9.44 -15.05 -9.00
N VAL A 65 -8.50 -15.35 -8.10
CA VAL A 65 -7.56 -16.47 -8.28
C VAL A 65 -8.31 -17.80 -8.41
N GLY A 66 -9.36 -18.02 -7.61
CA GLY A 66 -10.22 -19.20 -7.71
C GLY A 66 -10.98 -19.30 -9.04
N GLY A 67 -11.40 -18.17 -9.62
CA GLY A 67 -12.03 -18.08 -10.94
C GLY A 67 -11.03 -18.24 -12.08
N VAL A 68 -9.84 -17.66 -11.97
CA VAL A 68 -8.76 -17.73 -12.96
C VAL A 68 -8.27 -19.15 -13.18
N ALA A 69 -8.19 -19.96 -12.11
CA ALA A 69 -7.93 -21.40 -12.24
C ALA A 69 -8.99 -22.16 -13.06
N ARG A 70 -10.18 -21.56 -13.25
CA ARG A 70 -11.34 -22.13 -13.96
C ARG A 70 -11.62 -21.46 -15.30
N LEU A 71 -10.91 -20.39 -15.68
CA LEU A 71 -11.12 -19.67 -16.94
C LEU A 71 -10.55 -20.45 -18.14
N ALA A 72 -11.26 -20.36 -19.27
CA ALA A 72 -10.95 -21.06 -20.50
C ALA A 72 -9.74 -20.47 -21.26
N ASP A 73 -9.44 -19.18 -21.06
CA ASP A 73 -8.31 -18.52 -21.71
C ASP A 73 -7.08 -18.47 -20.78
N LYS A 74 -6.29 -19.54 -20.82
CA LYS A 74 -5.04 -19.66 -20.06
C LYS A 74 -3.96 -18.67 -20.51
N ASN A 75 -4.17 -17.92 -21.60
CA ASN A 75 -3.17 -17.04 -22.20
C ASN A 75 -3.47 -15.55 -22.01
N ALA A 76 -4.61 -15.19 -21.41
CA ALA A 76 -4.92 -13.79 -21.12
C ALA A 76 -3.84 -13.18 -20.21
N SER A 77 -3.24 -12.07 -20.67
CA SER A 77 -2.20 -11.32 -19.93
C SER A 77 -2.77 -10.44 -18.83
N ARG A 78 -4.06 -10.11 -18.91
CA ARG A 78 -4.82 -9.32 -17.93
C ARG A 78 -6.20 -9.92 -17.76
N ILE A 79 -6.64 -10.04 -16.51
CA ILE A 79 -7.97 -10.54 -16.16
C ILE A 79 -8.61 -9.55 -15.19
N GLU A 80 -9.82 -9.09 -15.50
CA GLU A 80 -10.60 -8.25 -14.59
C GLU A 80 -11.27 -9.13 -13.54
N CYS A 81 -11.03 -8.81 -12.27
CA CYS A 81 -11.51 -9.58 -11.14
C CYS A 81 -12.85 -9.03 -10.61
N ASP A 82 -12.85 -7.75 -10.23
CA ASP A 82 -14.00 -7.07 -9.65
C ASP A 82 -13.85 -5.55 -9.79
N THR A 83 -14.96 -4.82 -9.83
CA THR A 83 -15.00 -3.36 -10.07
C THR A 83 -15.95 -2.66 -9.11
N TRP A 84 -15.52 -1.55 -8.53
CA TRP A 84 -16.31 -0.78 -7.57
C TRP A 84 -16.20 0.71 -7.79
N THR A 85 -17.28 1.43 -7.48
CA THR A 85 -17.33 2.89 -7.56
C THR A 85 -17.65 3.47 -6.20
N ALA A 86 -16.85 4.45 -5.75
CA ALA A 86 -17.10 5.23 -4.54
C ALA A 86 -16.52 6.64 -4.70
N GLN A 87 -17.18 7.66 -4.16
CA GLN A 87 -16.74 9.06 -4.22
C GLN A 87 -16.40 9.56 -5.65
N GLY A 88 -17.11 9.06 -6.67
CA GLY A 88 -16.91 9.39 -8.09
C GLY A 88 -15.65 8.79 -8.74
N VAL A 89 -15.05 7.77 -8.11
CA VAL A 89 -13.91 7.02 -8.63
C VAL A 89 -14.31 5.56 -8.81
N THR A 90 -14.11 5.04 -10.02
CA THR A 90 -14.25 3.61 -10.34
C THR A 90 -12.89 2.94 -10.26
N SER A 91 -12.80 1.86 -9.49
CA SER A 91 -11.59 1.05 -9.33
C SER A 91 -11.86 -0.39 -9.69
N THR A 92 -10.94 -1.00 -10.43
CA THR A 92 -11.01 -2.39 -10.86
C THR A 92 -9.80 -3.14 -10.33
N LEU A 93 -10.04 -4.23 -9.61
CA LEU A 93 -9.00 -5.22 -9.31
C LEU A 93 -8.73 -6.02 -10.58
N VAL A 94 -7.48 -6.04 -11.01
CA VAL A 94 -7.00 -6.83 -12.15
C VAL A 94 -5.92 -7.79 -11.70
N ALA A 95 -5.90 -8.97 -12.32
CA ALA A 95 -4.83 -9.94 -12.22
C ALA A 95 -3.99 -9.87 -13.50
N LEU A 96 -2.77 -9.34 -13.39
CA LEU A 96 -1.80 -9.36 -14.48
C LEU A 96 -1.02 -10.67 -14.44
N ARG A 97 -0.86 -11.34 -15.58
CA ARG A 97 -0.12 -12.60 -15.66
C ARG A 97 1.38 -12.33 -15.72
N GLU A 98 2.13 -12.99 -14.85
CA GLU A 98 3.60 -13.00 -14.85
C GLU A 98 4.08 -14.45 -14.72
N GLY A 99 4.45 -15.05 -15.85
CA GLY A 99 4.70 -16.49 -15.94
C GLY A 99 3.46 -17.30 -15.50
N ASP A 100 3.65 -18.15 -14.48
CA ASP A 100 2.58 -18.96 -13.88
C ASP A 100 1.87 -18.27 -12.70
N ALA A 101 2.28 -17.05 -12.34
CA ALA A 101 1.73 -16.28 -11.23
C ALA A 101 0.84 -15.13 -11.73
N PHE A 102 0.08 -14.57 -10.80
CA PHE A 102 -0.67 -13.35 -11.02
C PHE A 102 -0.23 -12.24 -10.07
N VAL A 103 -0.08 -11.05 -10.63
CA VAL A 103 0.21 -9.81 -9.94
C VAL A 103 -1.11 -9.06 -9.77
N PRO A 104 -1.52 -8.78 -8.52
CA PRO A 104 -2.74 -8.02 -8.28
C PRO A 104 -2.44 -6.53 -8.50
N VAL A 105 -3.27 -5.86 -9.29
CA VAL A 105 -3.20 -4.41 -9.54
C VAL A 105 -4.59 -3.81 -9.37
N VAL A 106 -4.70 -2.62 -8.77
CA VAL A 106 -5.96 -1.87 -8.71
C VAL A 106 -5.87 -0.67 -9.64
N GLU A 107 -6.66 -0.69 -10.70
CA GLU A 107 -6.75 0.39 -11.68
C GLU A 107 -7.90 1.33 -11.29
N SER A 108 -7.59 2.60 -11.01
CA SER A 108 -8.58 3.59 -10.57
C SER A 108 -8.64 4.81 -11.46
N ARG A 109 -9.85 5.27 -11.75
CA ARG A 109 -10.13 6.44 -12.59
C ARG A 109 -11.40 7.17 -12.14
N LEU A 110 -11.59 8.40 -12.59
CA LEU A 110 -12.87 9.08 -12.42
C LEU A 110 -13.96 8.33 -13.22
N GLU A 111 -15.14 8.17 -12.62
CA GLU A 111 -16.26 7.41 -13.20
C GLU A 111 -16.65 7.88 -14.62
N VAL A 112 -16.51 9.17 -14.88
CA VAL A 112 -16.87 9.80 -16.17
C VAL A 112 -15.69 9.90 -17.16
N ALA A 113 -14.51 9.41 -16.82
CA ALA A 113 -13.32 9.51 -17.67
C ALA A 113 -13.26 8.39 -18.72
N SER A 114 -12.90 8.74 -19.96
CA SER A 114 -12.62 7.78 -21.02
C SER A 114 -11.36 6.96 -20.72
N GLU A 115 -11.34 5.70 -21.17
CA GLU A 115 -10.14 4.85 -21.14
C GLU A 115 -9.18 5.27 -22.24
N ASP A 116 -8.32 6.23 -21.94
CA ASP A 116 -7.37 6.76 -22.93
C ASP A 116 -6.02 6.03 -22.89
N GLY A 117 -5.90 4.92 -22.16
CA GLY A 117 -4.66 4.13 -22.05
C GLY A 117 -3.48 4.85 -21.36
N ARG A 118 -3.73 5.97 -20.69
CA ARG A 118 -2.70 6.74 -19.96
C ARG A 118 -2.64 6.26 -18.52
N TYR A 119 -1.46 5.82 -18.08
CA TYR A 119 -1.28 5.22 -16.76
C TYR A 119 -0.24 5.96 -15.92
N VAL A 120 -0.52 6.08 -14.62
CA VAL A 120 0.45 6.37 -13.57
C VAL A 120 0.47 5.18 -12.65
N ILE A 121 1.65 4.61 -12.42
CA ILE A 121 1.80 3.49 -11.48
C ILE A 121 2.02 4.05 -10.07
N ASP A 122 1.15 3.67 -9.15
CA ASP A 122 1.29 3.95 -7.73
C ASP A 122 1.95 2.75 -7.04
N VAL A 123 3.17 2.93 -6.52
CA VAL A 123 3.88 1.86 -5.81
C VAL A 123 3.65 1.98 -4.31
N VAL A 124 2.82 1.06 -3.81
CA VAL A 124 2.40 1.01 -2.42
C VAL A 124 3.44 0.29 -1.58
N GLY A 125 3.93 0.99 -0.54
CA GLY A 125 5.13 0.59 0.17
C GLY A 125 4.98 -0.45 1.26
N GLY A 126 3.87 -0.47 2.01
CA GLY A 126 3.85 -1.09 3.32
C GLY A 126 3.09 -2.41 3.39
N PRO A 127 3.41 -3.31 4.35
CA PRO A 127 2.52 -4.41 4.70
C PRO A 127 1.10 -3.96 4.98
N GLY A 128 0.91 -2.81 5.63
CA GLY A 128 -0.39 -2.16 5.87
C GLY A 128 -0.84 -1.20 4.76
N GLY A 129 -0.14 -1.18 3.62
CA GLY A 129 -0.50 -0.36 2.48
C GLY A 129 -1.79 -0.87 1.85
N GLU A 130 -2.76 0.02 1.69
CA GLU A 130 -3.91 -0.20 0.84
C GLU A 130 -3.63 0.41 -0.53
N PRO A 131 -3.92 -0.28 -1.65
CA PRO A 131 -3.95 0.39 -2.94
C PRO A 131 -4.90 1.59 -2.92
N PHE A 132 -4.68 2.51 -3.86
CA PHE A 132 -5.58 3.65 -4.04
C PHE A 132 -7.04 3.16 -4.23
N LEU A 133 -7.95 3.73 -3.43
CA LEU A 133 -9.39 3.43 -3.35
C LEU A 133 -9.77 1.94 -3.32
N VAL A 134 -9.68 1.34 -2.14
CA VAL A 134 -9.80 -0.12 -1.99
C VAL A 134 -10.95 -0.57 -1.10
N ARG A 135 -11.53 0.33 -0.33
CA ARG A 135 -12.48 -0.06 0.70
C ARG A 135 -13.88 -0.22 0.13
N ARG A 136 -14.29 -1.47 -0.10
CA ARG A 136 -15.70 -1.83 -0.21
C ARG A 136 -16.29 -1.98 1.19
N GLY A 137 -16.98 -0.94 1.60
CA GLY A 137 -17.61 -0.73 2.91
C GLY A 137 -17.78 0.76 3.20
N THR A 138 -16.85 1.58 2.69
CA THR A 138 -16.95 3.03 2.65
C THR A 138 -17.85 3.47 1.51
N THR A 139 -19.14 3.62 1.81
CA THR A 139 -20.04 4.45 0.99
C THR A 139 -19.73 5.93 1.24
N ASP A 140 -20.20 6.80 0.37
CA ASP A 140 -20.16 8.25 0.63
C ASP A 140 -20.83 8.56 2.00
N GLU A 141 -21.92 7.85 2.32
CA GLU A 141 -22.62 7.91 3.61
C GLU A 141 -21.76 7.49 4.81
N PHE A 142 -20.83 6.54 4.65
CA PHE A 142 -19.90 6.18 5.73
C PHE A 142 -18.87 7.29 5.95
N PHE A 143 -18.34 7.89 4.88
CA PHE A 143 -17.40 9.00 4.97
C PHE A 143 -18.03 10.26 5.56
N ASP A 144 -19.27 10.54 5.19
CA ASP A 144 -20.00 11.69 5.72
C ASP A 144 -20.30 11.48 7.21
N ARG A 145 -20.67 10.26 7.65
CA ARG A 145 -20.77 9.91 9.07
C ARG A 145 -19.48 10.08 9.86
N LEU A 146 -18.34 9.68 9.30
CA LEU A 146 -17.04 9.92 9.95
C LEU A 146 -16.79 11.41 10.15
N LYS A 147 -17.07 12.23 9.12
CA LYS A 147 -16.94 13.69 9.19
C LYS A 147 -17.89 14.31 10.21
N ASP A 148 -19.15 13.87 10.24
CA ASP A 148 -20.15 14.31 11.22
C ASP A 148 -19.74 13.95 12.65
N ALA A 149 -19.02 12.83 12.83
CA ALA A 149 -18.40 12.43 14.09
C ALA A 149 -17.09 13.19 14.42
N GLY A 150 -16.71 14.19 13.62
CA GLY A 150 -15.47 14.96 13.79
C GLY A 150 -14.20 14.23 13.37
N LEU A 151 -14.31 13.03 12.80
CA LEU A 151 -13.18 12.24 12.30
C LEU A 151 -12.91 12.65 10.84
N THR A 152 -11.86 13.43 10.62
CA THR A 152 -11.44 13.81 9.27
C THR A 152 -10.59 12.67 8.68
N PRO A 153 -11.04 11.98 7.62
CA PRO A 153 -10.23 10.97 6.97
C PRO A 153 -8.95 11.60 6.42
N ASN A 154 -7.85 10.84 6.42
CA ASN A 154 -6.62 11.28 5.76
C ASN A 154 -6.91 11.63 4.29
N ILE A 155 -6.27 12.68 3.75
CA ILE A 155 -6.46 13.12 2.37
C ILE A 155 -6.19 12.02 1.34
N TRP A 156 -5.36 11.01 1.70
CA TRP A 156 -5.14 9.84 0.85
C TRP A 156 -6.40 8.99 0.67
N GLY A 157 -7.29 8.95 1.67
CA GLY A 157 -8.52 8.15 1.69
C GLY A 157 -9.81 8.90 1.30
N ASP A 158 -9.85 10.24 1.43
CA ASP A 158 -10.97 11.06 0.93
C ASP A 158 -10.74 11.50 -0.52
N MET A 159 -11.44 10.88 -1.46
CA MET A 159 -11.23 11.11 -2.90
C MET A 159 -11.64 12.50 -3.37
N ARG A 160 -12.47 13.20 -2.60
CA ARG A 160 -12.86 14.57 -2.92
C ARG A 160 -11.67 15.51 -2.80
N VAL A 161 -10.70 15.17 -1.95
CA VAL A 161 -9.52 15.99 -1.66
C VAL A 161 -8.19 15.29 -1.94
N SER A 162 -8.21 14.03 -2.38
CA SER A 162 -7.00 13.26 -2.65
C SER A 162 -6.11 13.89 -3.72
N PRO A 163 -4.78 13.95 -3.52
CA PRO A 163 -3.84 14.46 -4.52
C PRO A 163 -3.93 13.71 -5.87
N TYR A 164 -4.25 12.41 -5.85
CA TYR A 164 -4.44 11.60 -7.07
C TYR A 164 -5.58 12.09 -7.96
N ARG A 165 -6.56 12.83 -7.40
CA ARG A 165 -7.65 13.42 -8.19
C ARG A 165 -7.14 14.39 -9.26
N HIS A 166 -5.99 15.03 -9.03
CA HIS A 166 -5.38 15.91 -10.04
C HIS A 166 -4.83 15.13 -11.25
N LEU A 167 -4.31 13.92 -11.03
CA LEU A 167 -3.85 13.04 -12.11
C LEU A 167 -5.06 12.48 -12.86
N MET A 168 -6.05 11.92 -12.15
CA MET A 168 -7.24 11.38 -12.81
C MET A 168 -8.07 12.44 -13.55
N GLY A 169 -8.12 13.67 -13.04
CA GLY A 169 -8.76 14.81 -13.72
C GLY A 169 -8.07 15.24 -15.02
N ARG A 170 -6.89 14.69 -15.32
CA ARG A 170 -6.19 14.84 -16.61
C ARG A 170 -6.30 13.60 -17.49
N GLY A 171 -7.08 12.60 -17.08
CA GLY A 171 -7.35 11.36 -17.80
C GLY A 171 -6.34 10.23 -17.55
N PHE A 172 -5.49 10.35 -16.52
CA PHE A 172 -4.64 9.24 -16.10
C PHE A 172 -5.44 8.22 -15.29
N THR A 173 -5.28 6.93 -15.61
CA THR A 173 -5.65 5.82 -14.73
C THR A 173 -4.51 5.59 -13.74
N ILE A 174 -4.84 5.46 -12.45
CA ILE A 174 -3.87 5.14 -11.40
C ILE A 174 -3.84 3.62 -11.24
N ALA A 175 -2.76 2.98 -11.65
CA ALA A 175 -2.55 1.55 -11.45
C ALA A 175 -1.73 1.34 -10.18
N SER A 176 -2.40 0.97 -9.09
CA SER A 176 -1.75 0.71 -7.81
C SER A 176 -1.24 -0.72 -7.76
N VAL A 177 0.04 -0.87 -7.43
CA VAL A 177 0.73 -2.16 -7.27
C VAL A 177 1.69 -2.09 -6.09
N GLY A 178 2.05 -3.23 -5.51
CA GLY A 178 3.07 -3.31 -4.48
C GLY A 178 2.74 -4.43 -3.51
N TYR A 179 3.26 -4.30 -2.30
CA TYR A 179 2.99 -5.26 -1.25
C TYR A 179 1.77 -4.84 -0.44
N TRP A 180 0.75 -5.70 -0.39
CA TRP A 180 -0.48 -5.47 0.36
C TRP A 180 -0.70 -6.57 1.38
N GLY A 181 0.30 -6.83 2.22
CA GLY A 181 0.32 -7.96 3.14
C GLY A 181 -0.91 -8.04 4.07
N THR A 182 -1.42 -6.90 4.53
CA THR A 182 -2.63 -6.86 5.37
C THR A 182 -3.91 -7.21 4.63
N ASN A 183 -3.91 -7.14 3.29
CA ASN A 183 -5.11 -7.25 2.47
C ASN A 183 -5.08 -8.48 1.55
N ILE A 184 -4.05 -8.62 0.72
CA ILE A 184 -4.08 -9.54 -0.41
C ILE A 184 -3.19 -10.76 -0.23
N ARG A 185 -1.92 -10.63 0.19
CA ARG A 185 -1.07 -11.82 0.37
C ARG A 185 0.13 -11.55 1.27
N THR A 186 0.10 -12.12 2.47
CA THR A 186 1.31 -12.30 3.30
C THR A 186 1.72 -13.77 3.30
N LEU A 187 2.97 -14.07 2.99
CA LEU A 187 3.46 -15.45 2.97
C LEU A 187 4.08 -15.89 4.29
N GLY A 188 4.35 -14.97 5.20
CA GLY A 188 4.94 -15.31 6.49
C GLY A 188 6.44 -15.62 6.43
N ALA A 189 7.11 -15.33 5.32
CA ALA A 189 8.49 -15.71 5.02
C ALA A 189 9.49 -14.57 5.29
N ALA A 190 10.78 -14.89 5.25
CA ALA A 190 11.83 -13.88 5.17
C ALA A 190 11.96 -13.35 3.75
N ASP A 191 12.43 -12.11 3.61
CA ASP A 191 12.71 -11.46 2.32
C ASP A 191 11.48 -11.38 1.38
N GLU A 192 10.27 -11.30 1.95
CA GLU A 192 9.01 -11.13 1.21
C GLU A 192 8.99 -9.86 0.34
N ILE A 193 9.86 -8.89 0.61
CA ILE A 193 10.06 -7.70 -0.23
C ILE A 193 10.45 -8.04 -1.67
N GLU A 194 11.10 -9.19 -1.93
CA GLU A 194 11.44 -9.62 -3.29
C GLU A 194 10.21 -9.91 -4.15
N MET A 195 9.15 -10.44 -3.53
CA MET A 195 7.87 -10.65 -4.22
C MET A 195 7.28 -9.31 -4.65
N ALA A 196 7.39 -8.29 -3.79
CA ALA A 196 6.95 -6.94 -4.12
C ALA A 196 7.77 -6.32 -5.26
N PHE A 197 9.08 -6.62 -5.32
CA PHE A 197 9.91 -6.18 -6.45
C PHE A 197 9.45 -6.80 -7.76
N ALA A 198 9.20 -8.12 -7.76
CA ALA A 198 8.70 -8.83 -8.93
C ALA A 198 7.35 -8.29 -9.40
N ASP A 199 6.42 -8.06 -8.47
CA ASP A 199 5.09 -7.50 -8.77
C ASP A 199 5.18 -6.12 -9.43
N VAL A 200 5.99 -5.24 -8.86
CA VAL A 200 6.17 -3.88 -9.40
C VAL A 200 6.85 -3.91 -10.75
N ALA A 201 7.87 -4.75 -10.94
CA ALA A 201 8.54 -4.89 -12.23
C ALA A 201 7.57 -5.37 -13.32
N ALA A 202 6.80 -6.43 -13.03
CA ALA A 202 5.82 -7.00 -13.95
C ALA A 202 4.71 -6.00 -14.32
N ALA A 203 4.16 -5.27 -13.34
CA ALA A 203 3.15 -4.24 -13.61
C ALA A 203 3.72 -3.09 -14.46
N VAL A 204 4.91 -2.58 -14.12
CA VAL A 204 5.54 -1.49 -14.89
C VAL A 204 5.82 -1.94 -16.32
N ASP A 205 6.33 -3.16 -16.52
CA ASP A 205 6.59 -3.71 -17.86
C ASP A 205 5.29 -3.92 -18.65
N PHE A 206 4.24 -4.44 -18.03
CA PHE A 206 2.92 -4.57 -18.66
C PHE A 206 2.40 -3.24 -19.19
N TYR A 207 2.36 -2.20 -18.35
CA TYR A 207 1.84 -0.90 -18.78
C TYR A 207 2.78 -0.17 -19.74
N ARG A 208 4.10 -0.39 -19.65
CA ARG A 208 5.05 0.09 -20.66
C ARG A 208 4.73 -0.51 -22.02
N ASP A 209 4.50 -1.81 -22.09
CA ASP A 209 4.24 -2.51 -23.35
C ASP A 209 2.88 -2.12 -23.95
N GLN A 210 1.87 -1.82 -23.11
CA GLN A 210 0.59 -1.27 -23.56
C GLN A 210 0.72 0.16 -24.12
N ALA A 211 1.47 1.03 -23.45
CA ALA A 211 1.58 2.44 -23.81
C ALA A 211 2.71 2.74 -24.83
N GLY A 212 3.64 1.80 -25.04
CA GLY A 212 4.84 2.00 -25.87
C GLY A 212 5.90 2.92 -25.24
N ALA A 213 5.74 3.31 -23.97
CA ALA A 213 6.63 4.20 -23.24
C ALA A 213 6.62 3.90 -21.73
N GLU A 214 7.68 4.27 -21.01
CA GLU A 214 7.73 4.08 -19.57
C GLU A 214 6.61 4.88 -18.88
N PRO A 215 5.75 4.23 -18.06
CA PRO A 215 4.72 4.95 -17.33
C PRO A 215 5.34 5.84 -16.26
N ALA A 216 4.64 6.91 -15.87
CA ALA A 216 5.06 7.71 -14.72
C ALA A 216 4.83 6.94 -13.41
N LEU A 217 5.67 7.18 -12.41
CA LEU A 217 5.56 6.55 -11.10
C LEU A 217 5.22 7.58 -10.02
N VAL A 218 4.33 7.20 -9.11
CA VAL A 218 4.17 7.80 -7.78
C VAL A 218 4.60 6.76 -6.77
N THR A 219 5.53 7.11 -5.89
CA THR A 219 6.09 6.16 -4.90
C THR A 219 6.15 6.83 -3.53
N THR A 220 5.62 6.17 -2.49
CA THR A 220 5.54 6.75 -1.15
C THR A 220 6.21 5.88 -0.09
N SER A 221 7.03 6.48 0.78
CA SER A 221 7.71 5.79 1.89
C SER A 221 8.46 4.53 1.42
N LEU A 222 8.15 3.35 1.96
CA LEU A 222 8.72 2.06 1.56
C LEU A 222 8.53 1.74 0.06
N GLY A 223 7.51 2.32 -0.61
CA GLY A 223 7.25 2.14 -2.04
C GLY A 223 8.36 2.69 -2.93
N ASN A 224 9.08 3.72 -2.48
CA ASN A 224 10.27 4.22 -3.17
C ASN A 224 11.37 3.15 -3.26
N HIS A 225 11.50 2.34 -2.20
CA HIS A 225 12.51 1.29 -2.12
C HIS A 225 12.06 0.05 -2.88
N ILE A 226 10.77 -0.26 -2.88
CA ILE A 226 10.21 -1.30 -3.75
C ILE A 226 10.46 -0.97 -5.22
N ALA A 227 10.17 0.27 -5.64
CA ALA A 227 10.48 0.71 -7.00
C ALA A 227 11.98 0.65 -7.32
N LEU A 228 12.85 1.04 -6.37
CA LEU A 228 14.31 0.97 -6.55
C LEU A 228 14.81 -0.48 -6.67
N GLY A 229 14.28 -1.41 -5.86
CA GLY A 229 14.60 -2.83 -5.93
C GLY A 229 14.10 -3.48 -7.22
N ALA A 230 12.86 -3.16 -7.63
CA ALA A 230 12.22 -3.69 -8.82
C ALA A 230 12.89 -3.24 -10.13
N LEU A 231 13.14 -1.94 -10.25
CA LEU A 231 13.53 -1.32 -11.53
C LEU A 231 15.04 -1.08 -11.63
N GLY A 232 15.73 -1.08 -10.50
CA GLY A 232 17.11 -0.63 -10.40
C GLY A 232 17.26 0.88 -10.57
N ARG A 233 18.39 1.42 -10.10
CA ARG A 233 18.65 2.87 -10.10
C ARG A 233 18.60 3.47 -11.50
N GLU A 234 19.19 2.80 -12.48
CA GLU A 234 19.38 3.38 -13.82
C GLU A 234 18.06 3.62 -14.56
N ARG A 235 17.14 2.63 -14.51
CA ARG A 235 15.81 2.75 -15.11
C ARG A 235 14.97 3.75 -14.34
N LEU A 236 14.92 3.63 -13.01
CA LEU A 236 14.15 4.53 -12.14
C LEU A 236 14.56 6.00 -12.35
N GLU A 237 15.85 6.30 -12.50
CA GLU A 237 16.32 7.65 -12.77
C GLU A 237 15.83 8.21 -14.12
N ARG A 238 15.62 7.39 -15.14
CA ARG A 238 15.14 7.85 -16.45
C ARG A 238 13.64 8.10 -16.49
N MET A 239 12.87 7.40 -15.66
CA MET A 239 11.41 7.53 -15.60
C MET A 239 10.97 8.87 -15.02
N ASN A 240 9.71 9.24 -15.24
CA ASN A 240 9.07 10.35 -14.54
C ASN A 240 8.57 9.87 -13.18
N VAL A 241 9.30 10.18 -12.11
CA VAL A 241 9.01 9.66 -10.76
C VAL A 241 8.72 10.79 -9.78
N LEU A 242 7.56 10.72 -9.11
CA LEU A 242 7.29 11.48 -7.90
C LEU A 242 7.58 10.60 -6.67
N ALA A 243 8.77 10.78 -6.11
CA ALA A 243 9.26 10.08 -4.94
C ALA A 243 8.89 10.85 -3.66
N VAL A 244 7.91 10.37 -2.91
CA VAL A 244 7.37 11.00 -1.70
C VAL A 244 7.96 10.32 -0.46
N VAL A 245 8.64 11.11 0.37
CA VAL A 245 9.29 10.68 1.62
C VAL A 245 10.10 9.37 1.56
N PRO A 246 10.99 9.17 0.56
CA PRO A 246 11.92 8.04 0.58
C PRO A 246 12.82 8.10 1.83
N VAL A 247 13.24 6.94 2.32
CA VAL A 247 14.33 6.89 3.30
C VAL A 247 15.66 7.10 2.58
N MET A 248 16.39 8.15 2.94
CA MET A 248 17.59 8.50 2.19
C MET A 248 18.75 7.52 2.45
N ASP A 249 18.94 7.12 3.71
CA ASP A 249 20.09 6.31 4.14
C ASP A 249 19.90 4.80 4.00
N GLY A 250 18.72 4.35 3.55
CA GLY A 250 18.40 2.94 3.37
C GLY A 250 17.53 2.35 4.47
N LEU A 251 16.94 1.20 4.16
CA LEU A 251 16.00 0.46 4.98
C LEU A 251 16.67 -0.14 6.22
N GLN A 252 17.89 -0.68 6.12
CA GLN A 252 18.59 -1.24 7.27
C GLN A 252 18.98 -0.14 8.25
N HIS A 253 19.43 1.00 7.73
CA HIS A 253 19.66 2.18 8.56
C HIS A 253 18.39 2.60 9.30
N HIS A 254 17.25 2.62 8.61
CA HIS A 254 15.96 2.95 9.21
C HIS A 254 15.54 1.96 10.31
N LEU A 255 15.65 0.65 10.04
CA LEU A 255 15.31 -0.41 11.00
C LEU A 255 16.19 -0.33 12.25
N GLN A 256 17.49 -0.09 12.09
CA GLN A 256 18.42 0.10 13.20
C GLN A 256 18.12 1.36 14.01
N ARG A 257 17.74 2.47 13.35
CA ARG A 257 17.32 3.68 14.05
C ARG A 257 16.03 3.46 14.83
N ASN A 258 15.03 2.86 14.19
CA ASN A 258 13.75 2.53 14.82
C ASN A 258 13.93 1.61 16.04
N ARG A 259 14.84 0.63 15.97
CA ARG A 259 15.19 -0.23 17.10
C ARG A 259 15.80 0.55 18.27
N ARG A 260 16.71 1.50 17.99
CA ARG A 260 17.38 2.33 19.00
C ARG A 260 16.42 3.33 19.65
N GLU A 261 15.59 3.99 18.85
CA GLU A 261 14.66 5.03 19.32
C GLU A 261 13.53 4.48 20.20
N ASN A 262 13.30 3.16 20.18
CA ASN A 262 12.21 2.53 20.92
C ASN A 262 12.65 1.56 22.02
N VAL A 263 13.95 1.50 22.38
CA VAL A 263 14.43 0.60 23.45
C VAL A 263 13.70 0.87 24.76
N GLU A 264 13.73 2.12 25.24
CA GLU A 264 13.10 2.50 26.51
C GLU A 264 11.59 2.22 26.51
N LYS A 265 10.89 2.60 25.44
CA LYS A 265 9.44 2.34 25.30
C LYS A 265 9.11 0.85 25.30
N ARG A 266 9.98 0.02 24.72
CA ARG A 266 9.83 -1.44 24.70
C ARG A 266 10.07 -2.02 26.09
N GLU A 267 11.13 -1.60 26.77
CA GLU A 267 11.45 -2.04 28.13
C GLU A 267 10.35 -1.63 29.12
N GLU A 268 9.79 -0.42 29.00
CA GLU A 268 8.66 0.03 29.81
C GLU A 268 7.40 -0.80 29.57
N ALA A 269 7.07 -1.10 28.31
CA ALA A 269 5.92 -1.94 27.98
C ALA A 269 6.11 -3.36 28.53
N GLU A 270 7.31 -3.94 28.38
CA GLU A 270 7.66 -5.25 28.92
C GLU A 270 7.55 -5.30 30.46
N ALA A 271 8.08 -4.29 31.16
CA ALA A 271 8.00 -4.18 32.61
C ALA A 271 6.55 -4.07 33.13
N LYS A 272 5.64 -3.50 32.33
CA LYS A 272 4.21 -3.38 32.63
C LYS A 272 3.39 -4.59 32.14
N GLY A 273 3.99 -5.52 31.41
CA GLY A 273 3.27 -6.62 30.74
C GLY A 273 2.33 -6.15 29.62
N GLU A 274 2.61 -4.99 29.02
CA GLU A 274 1.83 -4.36 27.96
C GLU A 274 2.40 -4.68 26.56
N PRO A 275 1.55 -4.76 25.52
CA PRO A 275 2.03 -4.92 24.15
C PRO A 275 2.78 -3.67 23.66
N PHE A 276 3.95 -3.86 23.07
CA PHE A 276 4.74 -2.78 22.46
C PHE A 276 4.37 -2.59 20.97
N GLY A 277 4.43 -1.35 20.49
CA GLY A 277 4.34 -0.99 19.07
C GLY A 277 2.94 -1.13 18.45
N GLU A 278 2.87 -0.93 17.13
CA GLU A 278 1.63 -1.07 16.37
C GLU A 278 1.38 -2.53 16.00
N TRP A 279 0.13 -2.96 16.20
CA TRP A 279 -0.36 -4.29 15.86
C TRP A 279 -1.39 -4.16 14.77
N THR A 280 -1.26 -4.96 13.73
CA THR A 280 -2.25 -5.03 12.66
C THR A 280 -2.50 -6.47 12.28
N THR A 281 -3.52 -6.70 11.47
CA THR A 281 -3.87 -8.05 11.04
C THR A 281 -3.47 -8.27 9.60
N PHE A 282 -2.88 -9.43 9.40
CA PHE A 282 -2.35 -9.91 8.14
C PHE A 282 -3.20 -11.04 7.64
N ASN A 283 -3.47 -11.06 6.34
CA ASN A 283 -4.05 -12.21 5.68
C ASN A 283 -2.90 -13.09 5.19
N ILE A 284 -2.72 -14.22 5.88
CA ILE A 284 -1.65 -15.18 5.60
C ILE A 284 -2.13 -16.14 4.51
N TYR A 285 -1.29 -16.30 3.50
CA TYR A 285 -1.49 -17.21 2.39
C TYR A 285 -0.36 -18.23 2.38
N SER A 286 -0.70 -19.47 2.01
CA SER A 286 0.24 -20.56 1.86
C SER A 286 0.43 -20.91 0.37
N LYS A 287 1.64 -21.33 0.02
CA LYS A 287 1.90 -21.92 -1.30
C LYS A 287 1.43 -23.38 -1.28
N THR A 288 0.68 -23.75 -2.30
CA THR A 288 0.16 -25.11 -2.56
C THR A 288 0.61 -25.55 -3.95
N ASP A 289 0.52 -26.85 -4.23
CA ASP A 289 0.84 -27.40 -5.57
C ASP A 289 -0.05 -26.82 -6.69
N SER A 290 -1.23 -26.30 -6.33
CA SER A 290 -2.19 -25.66 -7.23
C SER A 290 -2.10 -24.13 -7.28
N GLY A 291 -1.14 -23.52 -6.58
CA GLY A 291 -0.98 -22.06 -6.51
C GLY A 291 -1.01 -21.50 -5.08
N ILE A 292 -1.44 -20.25 -4.92
CA ILE A 292 -1.50 -19.57 -3.62
C ILE A 292 -2.92 -19.73 -3.04
N ALA A 293 -3.02 -20.25 -1.82
CA ALA A 293 -4.29 -20.39 -1.11
C ALA A 293 -4.27 -19.55 0.18
N PHE A 294 -5.39 -18.92 0.52
CA PHE A 294 -5.53 -18.32 1.85
C PHE A 294 -5.36 -19.41 2.91
N ASP A 295 -4.66 -19.09 3.99
CA ASP A 295 -4.44 -19.99 5.13
C ASP A 295 -5.26 -19.53 6.33
N HIS A 296 -4.93 -18.36 6.89
CA HIS A 296 -5.61 -17.76 8.04
C HIS A 296 -5.25 -16.28 8.16
N SER A 297 -5.98 -15.54 9.00
CA SER A 297 -5.57 -14.19 9.40
C SER A 297 -4.83 -14.21 10.74
N GLN A 298 -3.75 -13.45 10.85
CA GLN A 298 -2.96 -13.35 12.07
C GLN A 298 -2.73 -11.89 12.47
N VAL A 299 -2.92 -11.57 13.74
CA VAL A 299 -2.49 -10.28 14.29
C VAL A 299 -0.99 -10.35 14.53
N LEU A 300 -0.23 -9.49 13.86
CA LEU A 300 1.22 -9.41 14.01
C LEU A 300 1.63 -7.99 14.42
N PRO A 301 2.64 -7.87 15.29
CA PRO A 301 3.27 -6.59 15.55
C PRO A 301 4.06 -6.14 14.32
N LEU A 302 3.81 -4.92 13.85
CA LEU A 302 4.53 -4.35 12.71
C LEU A 302 6.04 -4.25 12.99
N HIS A 303 6.42 -3.98 14.23
CA HIS A 303 7.82 -3.83 14.62
C HIS A 303 8.63 -5.13 14.50
N ASP A 304 7.99 -6.30 14.56
CA ASP A 304 8.65 -7.59 14.32
C ASP A 304 8.48 -8.05 12.86
N TYR A 305 7.33 -7.77 12.25
CA TYR A 305 7.05 -8.16 10.88
C TYR A 305 7.91 -7.41 9.86
N VAL A 306 8.00 -6.07 9.96
CA VAL A 306 8.67 -5.24 8.95
C VAL A 306 10.15 -5.63 8.76
N PRO A 307 10.95 -5.87 9.82
CA PRO A 307 12.32 -6.39 9.65
C PRO A 307 12.38 -7.72 8.90
N ARG A 308 11.45 -8.65 9.15
CA ARG A 308 11.42 -9.95 8.45
C ARG A 308 11.05 -9.80 6.97
N TYR A 309 10.08 -8.93 6.69
CA TYR A 309 9.64 -8.59 5.33
C TYR A 309 10.78 -7.95 4.52
N VAL A 310 11.43 -6.93 5.07
CA VAL A 310 12.56 -6.23 4.42
C VAL A 310 13.79 -7.16 4.29
N GLY A 311 13.99 -8.01 5.29
CA GLY A 311 15.12 -8.94 5.35
C GLY A 311 16.45 -8.20 5.27
N GLY A 312 17.37 -8.66 4.41
CA GLY A 312 18.71 -8.10 4.27
C GLY A 312 18.84 -6.87 3.36
N ARG A 313 17.74 -6.36 2.80
CA ARG A 313 17.78 -5.30 1.77
C ARG A 313 17.93 -3.90 2.38
N ASP A 314 18.86 -3.10 1.86
CA ASP A 314 19.11 -1.73 2.35
C ASP A 314 18.62 -0.64 1.38
N LEU A 315 18.88 -0.75 0.07
CA LEU A 315 18.23 0.09 -0.96
C LEU A 315 18.24 1.60 -0.66
N ALA A 316 19.41 2.18 -0.38
CA ALA A 316 19.53 3.60 -0.05
C ALA A 316 19.11 4.53 -1.21
N PHE A 317 18.16 5.44 -0.95
CA PHE A 317 17.62 6.34 -1.97
C PHE A 317 18.50 7.59 -2.20
N ARG A 318 19.44 7.90 -1.30
CA ARG A 318 20.33 9.08 -1.37
C ARG A 318 21.15 9.20 -2.66
N GLU A 319 21.34 8.09 -3.36
CA GLU A 319 22.11 8.01 -4.60
C GLU A 319 21.25 8.16 -5.85
N VAL A 320 19.93 8.04 -5.74
CA VAL A 320 19.00 8.18 -6.86
C VAL A 320 18.96 9.64 -7.31
N ARG A 321 19.25 9.88 -8.58
CA ARG A 321 19.23 11.20 -9.23
C ARG A 321 18.22 11.21 -10.37
N PRO A 322 16.94 11.52 -10.11
CA PRO A 322 15.93 11.50 -11.15
C PRO A 322 16.27 12.44 -12.31
N ARG A 323 16.09 11.97 -13.54
CA ARG A 323 16.40 12.64 -14.81
C ARG A 323 15.16 12.86 -15.68
N GLY A 324 14.08 12.08 -15.52
CA GLY A 324 12.82 12.31 -16.26
C GLY A 324 12.22 13.68 -15.96
N ALA A 325 11.78 14.43 -16.98
CA ALA A 325 11.47 15.87 -16.88
C ALA A 325 10.51 16.25 -15.73
N CYS A 326 9.53 15.40 -15.46
CA CYS A 326 8.51 15.61 -14.43
C CYS A 326 8.89 15.08 -13.05
N SER A 327 10.07 14.48 -12.91
CA SER A 327 10.46 13.82 -11.66
C SER A 327 10.73 14.78 -10.52
N ARG A 328 10.27 14.42 -9.32
CA ARG A 328 10.50 15.16 -8.08
C ARG A 328 10.75 14.20 -6.92
N ILE A 329 11.59 14.64 -5.98
CA ILE A 329 11.74 14.02 -4.66
C ILE A 329 11.15 14.99 -3.64
N VAL A 330 10.22 14.54 -2.81
CA VAL A 330 9.57 15.37 -1.78
C VAL A 330 9.96 14.85 -0.41
N LEU A 331 10.61 15.68 0.39
CA LEU A 331 11.02 15.34 1.76
C LEU A 331 10.36 16.29 2.76
N GLY A 332 10.01 15.78 3.94
CA GLY A 332 9.67 16.60 5.10
C GLY A 332 10.95 16.97 5.86
N ASN A 333 11.12 18.22 6.29
CA ASN A 333 12.30 18.65 7.05
C ASN A 333 12.24 18.30 8.55
N LYS A 334 11.07 17.91 9.07
CA LYS A 334 10.90 17.43 10.45
C LYS A 334 11.10 15.92 10.56
N ASP A 335 11.09 15.20 9.43
CA ASP A 335 11.27 13.76 9.41
C ASP A 335 12.72 13.38 9.77
N PRO A 336 12.96 12.64 10.87
CA PRO A 336 14.30 12.20 11.24
C PRO A 336 14.95 11.29 10.19
N ARG A 337 14.19 10.70 9.25
CA ARG A 337 14.73 9.91 8.11
C ARG A 337 15.40 10.74 7.03
N THR A 338 15.11 12.03 6.96
CA THR A 338 15.54 12.92 5.88
C THR A 338 16.41 14.05 6.40
N ARG A 339 16.32 14.37 7.69
CA ARG A 339 17.01 15.48 8.34
C ARG A 339 18.52 15.46 8.09
N ASP A 340 19.18 14.33 8.34
CA ASP A 340 20.63 14.23 8.24
C ASP A 340 21.11 14.35 6.78
N TYR A 341 20.35 13.77 5.86
CA TYR A 341 20.55 13.96 4.42
C TYR A 341 20.42 15.43 3.99
N LEU A 342 19.39 16.12 4.48
CA LEU A 342 19.14 17.54 4.18
C LEU A 342 20.25 18.44 4.74
N ALA A 343 20.76 18.13 5.93
CA ALA A 343 21.87 18.86 6.54
C ALA A 343 23.19 18.68 5.77
N ALA A 344 23.45 17.47 5.25
CA ALA A 344 24.66 17.15 4.50
C ALA A 344 24.66 17.70 3.05
N ARG A 345 23.52 18.16 2.52
CA ARG A 345 23.38 18.67 1.15
C ARG A 345 22.69 20.04 1.11
N PRO A 346 23.40 21.13 1.46
CA PRO A 346 22.83 22.49 1.45
C PRO A 346 22.45 22.97 0.03
N GLY A 347 23.05 22.39 -1.01
CA GLY A 347 22.68 22.62 -2.42
C GLY A 347 21.45 21.82 -2.82
N ARG A 348 20.28 22.45 -2.82
CA ARG A 348 19.03 21.83 -3.28
C ARG A 348 19.06 21.67 -4.80
N THR A 349 18.87 20.44 -5.28
CA THR A 349 18.61 20.23 -6.72
C THR A 349 17.23 20.78 -7.05
N LYS A 350 16.99 21.27 -8.28
CA LYS A 350 15.66 21.75 -8.72
C LYS A 350 14.56 20.68 -8.63
N ARG A 351 14.94 19.41 -8.47
CA ARG A 351 14.06 18.25 -8.39
C ARG A 351 13.73 17.86 -6.95
N LEU A 352 14.43 18.42 -5.95
CA LEU A 352 14.18 18.21 -4.54
C LEU A 352 13.25 19.30 -4.01
N ILE A 353 12.09 18.89 -3.49
CA ILE A 353 11.13 19.71 -2.78
C ILE A 353 11.23 19.36 -1.29
N VAL A 354 11.34 20.39 -0.44
CA VAL A 354 11.41 20.21 1.01
C VAL A 354 10.24 20.94 1.65
N LEU A 355 9.37 20.18 2.33
CA LEU A 355 8.19 20.71 3.03
C LEU A 355 8.47 20.85 4.53
N ASN A 356 7.74 21.75 5.18
CA ASN A 356 7.81 21.94 6.64
C ASN A 356 6.98 20.90 7.40
N ALA A 357 7.25 19.63 7.16
CA ALA A 357 6.44 18.49 7.58
C ALA A 357 7.31 17.35 8.10
N ASP A 358 6.73 16.48 8.92
CA ASP A 358 7.25 15.15 9.24
C ASP A 358 6.96 14.19 8.06
N HIS A 359 7.00 12.88 8.29
CA HIS A 359 6.80 11.87 7.27
C HIS A 359 5.39 11.84 6.70
N ASP A 360 4.39 12.14 7.53
CA ASP A 360 3.01 12.30 7.07
C ASP A 360 2.80 13.71 6.51
N LEU A 361 3.34 13.94 5.31
CA LEU A 361 3.25 15.23 4.62
C LEU A 361 1.80 15.70 4.44
N ALA A 362 0.87 14.75 4.27
CA ALA A 362 -0.54 15.03 4.09
C ALA A 362 -1.21 15.59 5.35
N LYS A 363 -0.77 15.16 6.52
CA LYS A 363 -1.25 15.69 7.80
C LYS A 363 -0.72 17.11 8.05
N ASP A 364 0.56 17.33 7.78
CA ASP A 364 1.24 18.58 8.14
C ASP A 364 1.10 19.69 7.10
N ASP A 365 1.09 19.34 5.80
CA ASP A 365 0.98 20.30 4.68
C ASP A 365 0.18 19.73 3.49
N PRO A 366 -1.14 19.48 3.68
CA PRO A 366 -1.99 18.89 2.64
C PRO A 366 -2.08 19.75 1.38
N GLN A 367 -1.96 21.08 1.50
CA GLN A 367 -2.06 21.99 0.36
C GLN A 367 -0.86 21.88 -0.57
N SER A 368 0.35 21.85 -0.01
CA SER A 368 1.57 21.67 -0.81
C SER A 368 1.60 20.30 -1.48
N VAL A 369 1.19 19.22 -0.78
CA VAL A 369 1.08 17.88 -1.39
C VAL A 369 0.14 17.90 -2.60
N ARG A 370 -1.04 18.52 -2.48
CA ARG A 370 -1.97 18.65 -3.63
C ARG A 370 -1.38 19.46 -4.77
N SER A 371 -0.69 20.57 -4.47
CA SER A 371 -0.01 21.37 -5.50
C SER A 371 1.04 20.55 -6.26
N ILE A 372 1.82 19.74 -5.56
CA ILE A 372 2.87 18.91 -6.18
C ILE A 372 2.26 17.89 -7.15
N PHE A 373 1.17 17.22 -6.77
CA PHE A 373 0.47 16.29 -7.67
C PHE A 373 -0.17 17.00 -8.87
N ARG A 374 -0.71 18.20 -8.66
CA ARG A 374 -1.21 19.05 -9.75
C ARG A 374 -0.09 19.42 -10.73
N ASP A 375 1.07 19.81 -10.22
CA ASP A 375 2.22 20.20 -11.05
C ASP A 375 2.80 18.99 -11.81
N LEU A 376 2.81 17.81 -11.18
CA LEU A 376 3.12 16.54 -11.84
C LEU A 376 2.15 16.28 -12.99
N ALA A 377 0.84 16.31 -12.73
CA ALA A 377 -0.19 16.05 -13.74
C ALA A 377 -0.07 17.02 -14.93
N GLN A 378 0.18 18.30 -14.67
CA GLN A 378 0.40 19.30 -15.72
C GLN A 378 1.67 19.03 -16.53
N CYS A 379 2.76 18.63 -15.86
CA CYS A 379 4.00 18.31 -16.53
C CYS A 379 3.84 17.09 -17.44
N LEU A 380 3.19 16.01 -16.96
CA LEU A 380 2.99 14.78 -17.74
C LEU A 380 2.20 15.05 -19.02
N VAL A 381 1.08 15.79 -18.93
CA VAL A 381 0.29 16.17 -20.12
C VAL A 381 1.13 16.97 -21.13
N ARG A 382 2.04 17.84 -20.67
CA ARG A 382 2.93 18.61 -21.55
C ARG A 382 4.07 17.79 -22.18
N GLN A 383 4.33 16.58 -21.70
CA GLN A 383 5.31 15.66 -22.31
C GLN A 383 4.67 14.80 -23.40
N GLU A 384 3.34 14.64 -23.37
CA GLU A 384 2.55 13.89 -24.35
C GLU A 384 2.12 14.73 -25.57
N ALA A 385 2.05 16.05 -25.40
CA ALA A 385 1.71 17.04 -26.44
C ALA A 385 2.98 17.55 -27.16
#